data_AF-A0A948FCC1-F1
#
_entry.id   AF-A0A948FCC1-F1
#
_cell.length_a   1.000
_cell.length_b   1.000
_cell.length_c   1.000
_cell.angle_alpha   90.00
_cell.angle_beta   90.00
_cell.angle_gamma   90.00
#
_symmetry.space_group_name_H-M   'P 1'
#
loop_
_entity.id
_entity.type
_entity.pdbx_description
1 polymer ?
#
loop_
_entity_poly.entity_id
_entity_poly.type
_entity_poly.pdbx_seq_one_letter_code
_entity_poly.pdbx_strand_id
1 'polypeptide(L)'
;ALDSEENGNLDNFIEDKGDVSCALVDRALLIRIQKEENMNQGLRFMVYLFGYNAKKPFADMPKCRILIRGSKLTIFDGPKRINIPQGVLLTVNKKALILKLPLEVIGDPEYILSSVKGYGGNFPLDTTGFRMIEIE
;
A
#
# COMPACT_ATOMS: atom_id res chain seq x y z
N ALA A 1 -23.94 -30.56 22.76
CA ALA A 1 -24.36 -29.42 21.92
C ALA A 1 -23.43 -28.28 22.31
N LEU A 2 -22.34 -28.03 21.56
CA LEU A 2 -22.34 -27.25 20.31
C LEU A 2 -22.95 -25.85 20.60
N ASP A 3 -22.26 -24.72 20.54
CA ASP A 3 -21.10 -24.36 19.72
C ASP A 3 -20.24 -23.23 20.34
N SER A 4 -18.97 -23.32 19.98
CA SER A 4 -17.91 -22.31 19.91
C SER A 4 -18.33 -21.02 19.18
N GLU A 5 -17.92 -19.87 19.72
CA GLU A 5 -17.52 -18.72 18.88
C GLU A 5 -16.16 -18.21 19.36
N GLU A 6 -15.24 -18.17 18.39
CA GLU A 6 -13.84 -17.82 18.49
C GLU A 6 -13.66 -16.37 18.92
N ASN A 7 -13.03 -16.15 20.08
CA ASN A 7 -12.39 -14.88 20.38
C ASN A 7 -11.13 -14.76 19.52
N GLY A 8 -11.32 -14.30 18.28
CA GLY A 8 -10.26 -13.90 17.36
C GLY A 8 -9.37 -12.86 18.03
N ASN A 9 -8.12 -13.27 18.23
CA ASN A 9 -7.08 -12.57 18.94
C ASN A 9 -6.82 -11.16 18.35
N LEU A 10 -7.11 -10.11 19.13
CA LEU A 10 -6.93 -8.70 18.78
C LEU A 10 -5.50 -8.17 19.04
N ASP A 11 -4.54 -9.05 19.34
CA ASP A 11 -3.22 -8.69 19.88
C ASP A 11 -2.13 -8.33 18.84
N ASN A 12 -2.46 -8.02 17.59
CA ASN A 12 -1.46 -7.63 16.59
C ASN A 12 -1.63 -6.21 16.02
N PHE A 13 -2.27 -5.31 16.76
CA PHE A 13 -2.23 -3.88 16.42
C PHE A 13 -1.06 -3.21 17.13
N ILE A 14 0.04 -3.03 16.40
CA ILE A 14 1.12 -2.13 16.80
C ILE A 14 0.52 -0.71 16.71
N GLU A 15 0.25 -0.10 17.87
CA GLU A 15 -0.13 1.32 17.97
C GLU A 15 1.01 2.19 17.41
N ASP A 16 0.81 2.74 16.22
CA ASP A 16 1.67 3.79 15.70
C ASP A 16 0.81 4.91 15.12
N LYS A 17 1.10 6.15 15.52
CA LYS A 17 0.36 7.32 15.05
C LYS A 17 0.59 7.42 13.54
N GLY A 18 -0.49 7.58 12.77
CA GLY A 18 -0.48 7.59 11.30
C GLY A 18 -0.42 6.20 10.68
N ASP A 19 -1.49 5.42 10.88
CA ASP A 19 -1.54 4.01 10.53
C ASP A 19 -1.60 3.75 9.00
N VAL A 20 -0.66 2.93 8.52
CA VAL A 20 -0.65 2.35 7.17
C VAL A 20 -1.03 0.87 7.31
N SER A 21 -2.18 0.51 6.75
CA SER A 21 -2.65 -0.87 6.69
C SER A 21 -2.72 -1.37 5.26
N CYS A 22 -2.36 -2.64 5.08
CA CYS A 22 -2.40 -3.32 3.80
C CYS A 22 -3.33 -4.54 3.88
N ALA A 23 -4.07 -4.82 2.81
CA ALA A 23 -4.90 -6.01 2.70
C ALA A 23 -4.92 -6.53 1.26
N LEU A 24 -5.11 -7.83 1.08
CA LEU A 24 -5.36 -8.45 -0.22
C LEU A 24 -6.85 -8.74 -0.36
N VAL A 25 -7.45 -8.25 -1.45
CA VAL A 25 -8.87 -8.48 -1.77
C VAL A 25 -9.00 -8.67 -3.27
N ASP A 26 -9.63 -9.76 -3.72
CA ASP A 26 -9.91 -10.05 -5.13
C ASP A 26 -8.71 -9.84 -6.06
N ARG A 27 -7.55 -10.43 -5.71
CA ARG A 27 -6.29 -10.25 -6.46
C ARG A 27 -5.85 -8.79 -6.63
N ALA A 28 -6.18 -7.95 -5.67
CA ALA A 28 -5.67 -6.59 -5.58
C ALA A 28 -5.10 -6.31 -4.19
N LEU A 29 -4.02 -5.56 -4.16
CA LEU A 29 -3.49 -4.96 -2.95
C LEU A 29 -4.26 -3.68 -2.64
N LEU A 30 -4.82 -3.59 -1.45
CA LEU A 30 -5.37 -2.38 -0.87
C LEU A 30 -4.38 -1.82 0.14
N ILE A 31 -4.04 -0.53 -0.02
CA ILE A 31 -3.22 0.21 0.93
C ILE A 31 -4.05 1.36 1.45
N ARG A 32 -4.31 1.34 2.76
CA ARG A 32 -5.01 2.39 3.48
C ARG A 32 -4.00 3.21 4.26
N ILE A 33 -4.00 4.51 4.02
CA ILE A 33 -3.18 5.49 4.76
C ILE A 33 -4.14 6.38 5.52
N GLN A 34 -4.10 6.30 6.85
CA GLN A 34 -4.92 7.16 7.71
C GLN A 34 -4.39 8.60 7.71
N LYS A 35 -5.31 9.56 7.72
CA LYS A 35 -5.00 10.99 7.80
C LYS A 35 -5.55 11.56 9.11
N GLU A 36 -4.86 12.53 9.68
CA GLU A 36 -5.42 13.31 10.78
C GLU A 36 -6.49 14.30 10.26
N GLU A 37 -7.53 14.53 11.05
CA GLU A 37 -8.72 15.33 10.68
C GLU A 37 -8.40 16.78 10.30
N ASN A 38 -7.28 17.32 10.80
CA ASN A 38 -6.85 18.71 10.58
C ASN A 38 -5.81 18.89 9.46
N MET A 39 -5.50 17.84 8.70
CA MET A 39 -4.51 17.93 7.62
C MET A 39 -5.11 18.57 6.37
N ASN A 40 -4.99 19.90 6.29
CA ASN A 40 -5.34 20.66 5.11
C ASN A 40 -4.18 20.71 4.11
N GLN A 41 -4.47 20.13 2.94
CA GLN A 41 -3.89 20.38 1.60
C GLN A 41 -2.35 20.31 1.46
N GLY A 42 -1.89 19.46 0.54
CA GLY A 42 -0.48 19.33 0.19
C GLY A 42 0.15 17.99 0.55
N LEU A 43 -0.63 17.03 1.04
CA LEU A 43 -0.18 15.67 1.32
C LEU A 43 0.44 15.00 0.11
N ARG A 44 1.67 14.51 0.29
CA ARG A 44 2.41 13.76 -0.72
C ARG A 44 2.80 12.42 -0.12
N PHE A 45 2.33 11.34 -0.72
CA PHE A 45 2.74 10.00 -0.34
C PHE A 45 3.57 9.38 -1.45
N MET A 46 4.55 8.59 -1.05
CA MET A 46 5.31 7.73 -1.94
C MET A 46 5.19 6.30 -1.44
N VAL A 47 4.62 5.43 -2.26
CA VAL A 47 4.48 4.00 -1.98
C VAL A 47 5.47 3.27 -2.88
N TYR A 48 6.30 2.42 -2.30
CA TYR A 48 7.17 1.49 -2.99
C TYR A 48 6.58 0.10 -2.87
N LEU A 49 6.44 -0.60 -4.00
CA LEU A 49 5.93 -1.97 -4.08
C LEU A 49 6.83 -2.76 -5.02
N PHE A 50 7.57 -3.72 -4.47
CA PHE A 50 8.39 -4.63 -5.26
C PHE A 50 7.75 -6.01 -5.19
N GLY A 51 7.19 -6.44 -6.32
CA GLY A 51 6.64 -7.78 -6.45
C GLY A 51 7.79 -8.78 -6.62
N TYR A 52 7.89 -9.73 -5.71
CA TYR A 52 8.85 -10.83 -5.79
C TYR A 52 8.17 -12.07 -6.37
N ASN A 53 8.84 -12.72 -7.32
CA ASN A 53 8.39 -13.98 -7.91
C ASN A 53 9.61 -14.88 -8.17
N ALA A 54 9.72 -16.00 -7.46
CA ALA A 54 10.88 -16.88 -7.49
C ALA A 54 11.20 -17.44 -8.89
N LYS A 55 10.25 -17.39 -9.82
CA LYS A 55 10.40 -17.89 -11.20
C LYS A 55 11.02 -16.86 -12.15
N LYS A 56 11.27 -15.62 -11.70
CA LYS A 56 11.83 -14.54 -12.53
C LYS A 56 13.12 -14.00 -11.88
N PRO A 57 14.12 -13.55 -12.67
CA PRO A 57 15.24 -12.81 -12.11
C PRO A 57 14.77 -11.52 -11.44
N PHE A 58 15.35 -11.17 -10.27
CA PHE A 58 14.96 -9.98 -9.53
C PHE A 58 15.07 -8.69 -10.35
N ALA A 59 16.05 -8.59 -11.26
CA ALA A 59 16.22 -7.46 -12.15
C ALA A 59 14.97 -7.19 -13.02
N ASP A 60 14.32 -8.26 -13.48
CA ASP A 60 13.20 -8.22 -14.43
C ASP A 60 11.83 -8.08 -13.72
N MET A 61 11.81 -8.17 -12.39
CA MET A 61 10.59 -7.99 -11.61
C MET A 61 10.16 -6.51 -11.57
N PRO A 62 8.85 -6.19 -11.66
CA PRO A 62 8.35 -4.83 -11.54
C PRO A 62 8.75 -4.17 -10.23
N LYS A 63 9.27 -2.94 -10.32
CA LYS A 63 9.68 -2.12 -9.16
C LYS A 63 8.82 -0.88 -9.13
N CYS A 64 7.61 -1.03 -8.61
CA CYS A 64 6.62 0.03 -8.66
C CYS A 64 6.91 1.11 -7.62
N ARG A 65 6.99 2.35 -8.08
CA ARG A 65 6.98 3.54 -7.23
C ARG A 65 5.76 4.36 -7.56
N ILE A 66 4.90 4.58 -6.58
CA ILE A 66 3.62 5.25 -6.72
C ILE A 66 3.69 6.56 -5.96
N LEU A 67 3.45 7.66 -6.67
CA LEU A 67 3.43 9.00 -6.12
C LEU A 67 1.99 9.50 -6.06
N ILE A 68 1.57 9.90 -4.87
CA ILE A 68 0.22 10.41 -4.62
C ILE A 68 0.33 11.84 -4.13
N ARG A 69 -0.37 12.77 -4.80
CA ARG A 69 -0.39 14.19 -4.46
C ARG A 69 -1.83 14.68 -4.42
N GLY A 70 -2.41 14.75 -3.23
CA GLY A 70 -3.86 14.95 -3.08
C GLY A 70 -4.62 13.82 -3.78
N SER A 71 -5.44 14.15 -4.79
CA SER A 71 -6.19 13.18 -5.62
C SER A 71 -5.44 12.72 -6.88
N LYS A 72 -4.22 13.20 -7.11
CA LYS A 72 -3.43 12.82 -8.30
C LYS A 72 -2.56 11.61 -8.01
N LEU A 73 -2.62 10.61 -8.89
CA LEU A 73 -1.82 9.39 -8.85
C LEU A 73 -0.79 9.41 -10.00
N THR A 74 0.42 8.92 -9.74
CA THR A 74 1.43 8.67 -10.78
C THR A 74 2.18 7.39 -10.44
N ILE A 75 2.38 6.52 -11.42
CA ILE A 75 3.05 5.23 -11.23
C ILE A 75 4.30 5.17 -12.09
N PHE A 76 5.36 4.64 -11.52
CA PHE A 76 6.62 4.34 -12.18
C PHE A 76 6.92 2.85 -12.02
N ASP A 77 7.46 2.24 -13.06
CA ASP A 77 8.15 0.95 -12.98
C ASP A 77 9.64 1.19 -13.21
N GLY A 78 10.43 1.03 -12.14
CA GLY A 78 11.80 1.50 -12.09
C GLY A 78 11.89 3.00 -12.44
N PRO A 79 12.71 3.40 -13.43
CA PRO A 79 12.81 4.81 -13.85
C PRO A 79 11.67 5.26 -14.76
N LYS A 80 10.89 4.32 -15.34
CA LYS A 80 9.91 4.63 -16.38
C LYS A 80 8.56 4.98 -15.77
N ARG A 81 8.02 6.16 -16.12
CA ARG A 81 6.62 6.49 -15.83
C ARG A 81 5.71 5.64 -16.71
N ILE A 82 4.71 5.02 -16.12
CA ILE A 82 3.69 4.24 -16.84
C ILE A 82 2.33 4.94 -16.78
N ASN A 83 1.48 4.65 -17.76
CA ASN A 83 0.07 5.03 -17.70
C ASN A 83 -0.59 4.27 -16.55
N ILE A 84 -1.61 4.86 -15.93
CA ILE A 84 -2.35 4.22 -14.84
C ILE A 84 -3.06 2.98 -15.42
N PRO A 85 -2.69 1.75 -15.01
CA PRO A 85 -3.32 0.54 -15.51
C PRO A 85 -4.80 0.46 -15.12
N GLN A 86 -5.57 -0.34 -15.86
CA GLN A 86 -6.95 -0.62 -15.52
C GLN A 86 -7.05 -1.23 -14.11
N GLY A 87 -8.14 -0.92 -13.39
CA GLY A 87 -8.38 -1.45 -12.04
C GLY A 87 -7.59 -0.77 -10.92
N VAL A 88 -6.63 0.09 -11.25
CA VAL A 88 -5.97 0.94 -10.25
C VAL A 88 -6.90 2.07 -9.84
N LEU A 89 -7.18 2.20 -8.54
CA LEU A 89 -8.10 3.20 -8.01
C LEU A 89 -7.46 3.93 -6.83
N LEU A 90 -7.68 5.25 -6.80
CA LEU A 90 -7.32 6.10 -5.68
C LEU A 90 -8.58 6.75 -5.11
N THR A 91 -8.94 6.37 -3.90
CA THR A 91 -10.04 6.97 -3.15
C THR A 91 -9.47 7.86 -2.07
N VAL A 92 -9.85 9.14 -2.08
CA VAL A 92 -9.42 10.12 -1.07
C VAL A 92 -10.66 10.65 -0.37
N ASN A 93 -10.72 10.49 0.95
CA ASN A 93 -11.77 11.09 1.78
C ASN A 93 -11.15 11.94 2.89
N LYS A 94 -11.94 12.41 3.87
CA LYS A 94 -11.44 13.25 4.97
C LYS A 94 -10.52 12.49 5.93
N LYS A 95 -10.76 11.21 6.18
CA LYS A 95 -10.10 10.40 7.21
C LYS A 95 -8.98 9.50 6.68
N ALA A 96 -9.00 9.17 5.39
CA ALA A 96 -8.06 8.22 4.82
C ALA A 96 -7.86 8.44 3.32
N LEU A 97 -6.77 7.87 2.85
CA LEU A 97 -6.48 7.60 1.45
C LEU A 97 -6.45 6.09 1.26
N ILE A 98 -7.10 5.59 0.20
CA ILE A 98 -7.12 4.18 -0.13
C ILE A 98 -6.64 4.01 -1.57
N LEU A 99 -5.55 3.29 -1.75
CA LEU A 99 -5.04 2.87 -3.06
C LEU A 99 -5.40 1.39 -3.27
N LYS A 100 -6.09 1.09 -4.36
CA LYS A 100 -6.30 -0.27 -4.85
C LYS A 100 -5.40 -0.50 -6.06
N LEU A 101 -4.61 -1.57 -6.04
CA LEU A 101 -3.69 -1.95 -7.10
C LEU A 101 -3.84 -3.44 -7.44
N PRO A 102 -4.28 -3.80 -8.66
CA PRO A 102 -4.29 -5.19 -9.10
C PRO A 102 -2.89 -5.82 -9.04
N LEU A 103 -2.77 -7.08 -8.62
CA LEU A 103 -1.48 -7.78 -8.49
C LEU A 103 -0.73 -7.92 -9.83
N GLU A 104 -1.45 -7.92 -10.94
CA GLU A 104 -0.86 -7.93 -12.29
C GLU A 104 0.04 -6.70 -12.55
N VAL A 105 -0.26 -5.56 -11.93
CA VAL A 105 0.53 -4.32 -12.07
C VAL A 105 1.93 -4.48 -11.44
N ILE A 106 2.03 -5.32 -10.41
CA ILE A 106 3.29 -5.65 -9.72
C ILE A 106 3.84 -7.01 -10.15
N GLY A 107 3.34 -7.57 -11.27
CA GLY A 107 3.92 -8.72 -11.95
C GLY A 107 3.50 -10.08 -11.41
N ASP A 108 2.33 -10.16 -10.76
CA ASP A 108 1.79 -11.36 -10.11
C ASP A 108 2.81 -12.02 -9.16
N PRO A 109 3.11 -11.33 -8.04
CA PRO A 109 4.11 -11.77 -7.10
C PRO A 109 3.60 -12.84 -6.12
N GLU A 110 4.55 -13.57 -5.54
CA GLU A 110 4.35 -14.44 -4.37
C GLU A 110 4.53 -13.64 -3.06
N TYR A 111 5.37 -12.60 -3.09
CA TYR A 111 5.58 -11.69 -1.96
C TYR A 111 5.66 -10.25 -2.44
N ILE A 112 5.20 -9.30 -1.62
CA ILE A 112 5.35 -7.87 -1.90
C ILE A 112 6.22 -7.26 -0.81
N LEU A 113 7.33 -6.65 -1.22
CA LEU A 113 8.05 -5.72 -0.36
C LEU A 113 7.41 -4.35 -0.51
N SER A 114 6.82 -3.84 0.57
CA SER A 114 6.09 -2.58 0.60
C SER A 114 6.73 -1.57 1.54
N SER A 115 6.75 -0.29 1.16
CA SER A 115 7.15 0.80 2.05
C SER A 115 6.36 2.06 1.68
N VAL A 116 5.88 2.79 2.68
CA VAL A 116 5.10 4.02 2.48
C VAL A 116 5.81 5.18 3.16
N LYS A 117 6.00 6.27 2.41
CA LYS A 117 6.61 7.49 2.92
C LYS A 117 5.65 8.65 2.76
N GLY A 118 5.34 9.33 3.86
CA GLY A 118 4.59 10.58 3.86
C GLY A 118 5.52 11.79 3.83
N TYR A 119 5.10 12.83 3.11
CA TYR A 119 5.76 14.13 3.09
C TYR A 119 4.71 15.25 3.26
N GLY A 120 4.95 16.12 4.25
CA GLY A 120 4.13 17.30 4.55
C GLY A 120 3.21 17.12 5.78
N GLY A 121 3.13 18.16 6.61
CA GLY A 121 2.39 18.18 7.88
C GLY A 121 3.13 17.51 9.04
N ASN A 122 2.52 17.47 10.23
CA ASN A 122 3.00 16.72 11.40
C ASN A 122 2.60 15.25 11.26
N PHE A 123 3.14 14.58 10.25
CA PHE A 123 2.89 13.14 10.09
C PHE A 123 3.89 12.35 10.93
N PRO A 124 3.46 11.59 11.94
CA PRO A 124 4.12 10.35 12.26
C PRO A 124 3.74 9.39 11.14
N LEU A 125 4.62 9.17 10.18
CA LEU A 125 4.37 8.19 9.12
C LEU A 125 5.54 7.28 9.10
N ASP A 126 5.33 6.14 9.73
CA ASP A 126 5.97 4.85 9.50
C ASP A 126 7.12 4.93 8.50
N THR A 127 8.22 5.55 8.94
CA THR A 127 9.51 5.51 8.24
C THR A 127 10.17 4.15 8.45
N THR A 128 9.39 3.13 8.83
CA THR A 128 9.92 1.77 8.90
C THR A 128 10.34 1.33 7.52
N GLY A 129 11.28 0.40 7.52
CA GLY A 129 11.82 -0.18 6.31
C GLY A 129 10.75 -0.89 5.48
N PHE A 130 11.20 -1.69 4.53
CA PHE A 130 10.28 -2.51 3.77
C PHE A 130 9.60 -3.54 4.69
N ARG A 131 8.27 -3.65 4.57
CA ARG A 131 7.46 -4.72 5.16
C ARG A 131 7.13 -5.74 4.08
N MET A 132 7.19 -7.02 4.42
CA MET A 132 6.80 -8.11 3.53
C MET A 132 5.31 -8.39 3.67
N ILE A 133 4.61 -8.54 2.54
CA ILE A 133 3.22 -9.00 2.46
C ILE A 133 3.26 -10.31 1.69
N GLU A 134 2.79 -11.39 2.29
CA GLU A 134 2.68 -12.70 1.63
C GLU A 134 1.39 -12.76 0.82
N ILE A 135 1.45 -13.31 -0.40
CA ILE A 135 0.28 -13.56 -1.24
C ILE A 135 -0.07 -15.04 -1.08
N GLU A 136 -1.18 -15.33 -0.41
CA GLU A 136 -1.74 -16.68 -0.33
C GLU A 136 -2.39 -17.13 -1.66
#